data_AF-V6KWM2-F1
#
_entry.id   AF-V6KWM2-F1
#
_cell.length_a   1.000
_cell.length_b   1.000
_cell.length_c   1.000
_cell.angle_alpha   90.00
_cell.angle_beta   90.00
_cell.angle_gamma   90.00
#
_symmetry.space_group_name_H-M   'P 1'
#
loop_
_entity.id
_entity.type
_entity.pdbx_description
1 polymer ?
#
loop_
_entity_poly.entity_id
_entity_poly.type
_entity_poly.pdbx_seq_one_letter_code
_entity_poly.pdbx_strand_id
1 'polypeptide(L)'
;MWMCTGATSVTARNVREEPRVHLGLPDTFDVVLLQGAAECFPDTEVPGEAAEAFAGKFGWDPRTEEGPFLYIRVVPKTVRAWRGEPELRGRLIMRDGTWLE
;
A
#
# COMPACT_ATOMS: atom_id res chain seq x y z
N MET A 1 -1.30 3.14 -3.78
CA MET A 1 0.01 2.46 -3.71
C MET A 1 -0.17 1.02 -4.10
N TRP A 2 0.84 0.42 -4.73
CA TRP A 2 0.80 -0.97 -5.19
C TRP A 2 1.80 -1.81 -4.41
N MET A 3 1.36 -3.00 -3.99
CA MET A 3 2.12 -4.02 -3.27
C MET A 3 1.89 -5.36 -3.97
N CYS A 4 2.75 -6.34 -3.71
CA CYS A 4 2.55 -7.70 -4.17
C CYS A 4 2.89 -8.71 -3.07
N THR A 5 2.14 -9.81 -3.01
CA THR A 5 2.41 -10.96 -2.14
C THR A 5 1.90 -12.24 -2.81
N GLY A 6 2.39 -13.41 -2.38
CA GLY A 6 1.86 -14.68 -2.88
C GLY A 6 0.36 -14.81 -2.58
N ALA A 7 -0.42 -15.34 -3.51
CA ALA A 7 -1.89 -15.34 -3.43
C ALA A 7 -2.46 -16.17 -2.26
N THR A 8 -1.66 -17.05 -1.68
CA THR A 8 -1.98 -17.91 -0.53
C THR A 8 -1.41 -17.39 0.79
N SER A 9 -0.77 -16.22 0.80
CA SER A 9 -0.16 -15.67 2.00
C SER A 9 -1.20 -15.28 3.07
N VAL A 10 -0.76 -15.23 4.33
CA VAL A 10 -1.61 -14.75 5.43
C VAL A 10 -2.07 -13.31 5.18
N THR A 11 -1.22 -12.46 4.59
CA THR A 11 -1.59 -11.09 4.21
C THR A 11 -2.72 -11.08 3.17
N ALA A 12 -2.60 -11.89 2.11
CA ALA A 12 -3.64 -11.99 1.08
C ALA A 12 -4.98 -12.47 1.66
N ARG A 13 -4.94 -13.47 2.55
CA ARG A 13 -6.13 -13.95 3.25
C ARG A 13 -6.75 -12.85 4.12
N ASN A 14 -5.95 -12.19 4.96
CA ASN A 14 -6.46 -11.18 5.89
C ASN A 14 -7.08 -9.99 5.16
N VAL A 15 -6.46 -9.52 4.07
CA VAL A 15 -6.96 -8.37 3.31
C VAL A 15 -8.26 -8.68 2.55
N ARG A 16 -8.45 -9.92 2.09
CA ARG A 16 -9.70 -10.35 1.46
C ARG A 16 -10.88 -10.36 2.43
N GLU A 17 -10.63 -10.72 3.69
CA GLU A 17 -11.65 -10.71 4.76
C GLU A 17 -11.90 -9.31 5.33
N GLU A 18 -10.84 -8.53 5.50
CA GLU A 18 -10.89 -7.16 6.04
C GLU A 18 -10.00 -6.24 5.19
N PRO A 19 -10.58 -5.41 4.31
CA PRO A 19 -9.82 -4.57 3.39
C PRO A 19 -9.18 -3.35 4.05
N ARG A 20 -9.52 -3.02 5.31
CA ARG A 20 -8.88 -1.89 6.01
C ARG A 20 -7.45 -2.23 6.36
N VAL A 21 -6.52 -1.39 5.91
CA VAL A 21 -5.08 -1.60 6.11
C VAL A 21 -4.41 -0.37 6.73
N HIS A 22 -3.36 -0.62 7.49
CA HIS A 22 -2.42 0.38 7.98
C HIS A 22 -1.04 0.09 7.41
N LEU A 23 -0.40 1.12 6.87
CA LEU A 23 0.94 1.04 6.30
C LEU A 23 1.85 2.00 7.06
N GLY A 24 2.95 1.49 7.60
CA GLY A 24 4.06 2.30 8.11
C GLY A 24 5.21 2.23 7.13
N LEU A 25 5.68 3.39 6.67
CA LEU A 25 6.90 3.44 5.86
C LEU A 25 8.13 3.37 6.78
N PRO A 26 9.22 2.74 6.32
CA PRO A 26 10.35 2.39 7.19
C PRO A 26 11.23 3.60 7.45
N ASP A 27 10.85 4.43 8.41
CA ASP A 27 11.73 5.42 9.04
C ASP A 27 11.35 5.56 10.52
N THR A 28 12.35 5.63 11.40
CA THR A 28 12.16 5.72 12.85
C THR A 28 11.96 7.15 13.33
N PHE A 29 12.30 8.15 12.52
CA PHE A 29 12.23 9.57 12.85
C PHE A 29 11.36 10.36 11.88
N ASP A 30 11.47 10.13 10.57
CA ASP A 30 10.64 10.70 9.51
C ASP A 30 9.42 9.81 9.23
N VAL A 31 8.54 9.74 10.23
CA VAL A 31 7.47 8.75 10.25
C VAL A 31 6.39 9.10 9.24
N VAL A 32 6.01 8.14 8.40
CA VAL A 32 4.82 8.21 7.56
C VAL A 32 3.91 7.01 7.85
N LEU A 33 2.71 7.28 8.35
CA LEU A 33 1.66 6.29 8.56
C LEU A 33 0.46 6.58 7.65
N LEU A 34 -0.01 5.56 6.95
CA LEU A 34 -1.17 5.63 6.08
C LEU A 34 -2.25 4.66 6.55
N GLN A 35 -3.50 5.07 6.45
CA GLN A 35 -4.67 4.20 6.60
C GLN A 35 -5.49 4.27 5.31
N GLY A 36 -5.99 3.12 4.86
CA GLY A 36 -6.75 3.06 3.62
C GLY A 36 -7.53 1.76 3.47
N ALA A 37 -8.13 1.59 2.31
CA ALA A 37 -8.74 0.34 1.89
C ALA A 37 -7.88 -0.30 0.81
N ALA A 38 -7.72 -1.62 0.92
CA ALA A 38 -7.01 -2.45 -0.03
C ALA A 38 -8.00 -3.11 -1.01
N GLU A 39 -7.59 -3.15 -2.27
CA GLU A 39 -8.26 -3.83 -3.36
C GLU A 39 -7.28 -4.84 -3.96
N CYS A 40 -7.74 -6.08 -4.15
CA CYS A 40 -6.89 -7.20 -4.53
C CYS A 40 -7.14 -7.56 -6.00
N PHE A 41 -6.05 -7.73 -6.76
CA PHE A 41 -6.07 -8.10 -8.16
C PHE A 41 -5.17 -9.32 -8.38
N PRO A 42 -5.70 -10.43 -8.93
CA PRO A 42 -4.86 -11.47 -9.52
C PRO A 42 -3.88 -10.87 -10.55
N ASP A 43 -2.74 -11.52 -10.75
CA ASP A 43 -1.74 -11.19 -11.78
C ASP A 43 -2.33 -11.06 -13.21
N THR A 44 -3.38 -11.80 -13.52
CA THR A 44 -4.10 -11.77 -14.80
C THR A 44 -5.09 -10.62 -14.94
N GLU A 45 -5.51 -10.00 -13.84
CA GLU A 45 -6.56 -8.96 -13.80
C GLU A 45 -6.04 -7.59 -13.34
N VAL A 46 -4.79 -7.51 -12.88
CA VAL A 46 -4.17 -6.24 -12.49
C VAL A 46 -4.13 -5.28 -13.69
N PRO A 47 -4.44 -3.98 -13.49
CA PRO A 47 -4.30 -2.99 -14.55
C PRO A 47 -2.87 -2.99 -15.12
N GLY A 48 -2.75 -3.09 -16.45
CA GLY A 48 -1.45 -3.24 -17.11
C GLY A 48 -0.44 -2.16 -16.71
N GLU A 49 -0.85 -0.88 -16.74
CA GLU A 49 0.00 0.24 -16.33
C GLU A 49 0.51 0.11 -14.89
N ALA A 50 -0.31 -0.41 -13.98
CA ALA A 50 0.09 -0.62 -12.60
C ALA A 50 1.13 -1.73 -12.46
N ALA A 51 0.97 -2.83 -13.20
CA ALA A 51 1.92 -3.93 -13.20
C ALA A 51 3.25 -3.51 -13.84
N GLU A 52 3.23 -2.80 -14.97
CA GLU A 52 4.45 -2.25 -15.59
C GLU A 52 5.17 -1.27 -14.66
N ALA A 53 4.43 -0.36 -14.01
CA ALA A 53 5.02 0.57 -13.04
C ALA A 53 5.61 -0.14 -11.81
N PHE A 54 4.95 -1.21 -11.34
CA PHE A 54 5.46 -2.04 -10.25
C PHE A 54 6.78 -2.72 -10.67
N ALA A 55 6.78 -3.40 -11.81
CA ALA A 55 7.96 -4.09 -12.33
C ALA A 55 9.12 -3.13 -12.58
N GLY A 56 8.85 -1.96 -13.20
CA GLY A 56 9.85 -0.92 -13.42
C GLY A 56 10.43 -0.34 -12.13
N LYS A 57 9.62 -0.22 -11.07
CA LYS A 57 10.08 0.29 -9.77
C LYS A 57 10.91 -0.72 -8.98
N PHE A 58 10.51 -1.99 -8.99
CA PHE A 58 11.12 -3.03 -8.14
C PHE A 58 12.11 -3.94 -8.88
N GLY A 59 12.18 -3.86 -10.21
CA GLY A 59 13.05 -4.72 -11.03
C GLY A 59 12.60 -6.18 -11.10
N TRP A 60 11.36 -6.47 -10.72
CA TRP A 60 10.79 -7.82 -10.64
C TRP A 60 9.31 -7.79 -11.04
N ASP A 61 8.91 -8.68 -11.95
CA ASP A 61 7.53 -8.83 -12.41
C ASP A 61 6.88 -10.11 -11.85
N PRO A 62 5.99 -9.99 -10.85
CA PRO A 62 5.24 -11.13 -10.31
C PRO A 62 4.45 -11.94 -11.35
N ARG A 63 4.06 -11.35 -12.49
CA ARG A 63 3.27 -12.03 -13.53
C ARG A 63 4.07 -13.08 -14.30
N THR A 64 5.40 -13.03 -14.21
CA THR A 64 6.29 -13.98 -14.90
C THR A 64 6.70 -15.17 -14.04
N GLU A 65 6.28 -15.20 -12.79
CA GLU A 65 6.60 -16.27 -11.84
C GLU A 65 5.70 -17.50 -12.03
N GLU A 66 6.17 -18.67 -11.62
CA GLU A 66 5.39 -19.92 -11.69
C GLU A 66 4.22 -19.96 -10.70
N GLY A 67 4.37 -19.29 -9.55
CA GLY A 67 3.38 -19.26 -8.48
C GLY A 67 2.40 -18.09 -8.60
N PRO A 68 1.14 -18.25 -8.15
CA PRO A 68 0.16 -17.17 -8.25
C PRO A 68 0.49 -16.02 -7.30
N PHE A 69 0.56 -14.82 -7.84
CA PHE A 69 0.74 -13.59 -7.08
C PHE A 69 -0.55 -12.77 -7.03
N LEU A 70 -0.65 -11.96 -5.98
CA LEU A 70 -1.76 -11.04 -5.75
C LEU A 70 -1.22 -9.63 -5.62
N TYR A 71 -1.63 -8.77 -6.56
CA TYR A 71 -1.42 -7.36 -6.49
C TYR A 71 -2.42 -6.73 -5.52
N ILE A 72 -1.93 -5.87 -4.63
CA ILE A 72 -2.75 -5.17 -3.66
C ILE A 72 -2.63 -3.68 -3.92
N ARG A 73 -3.75 -3.04 -4.27
CA ARG A 73 -3.87 -1.60 -4.41
C ARG A 73 -4.43 -1.01 -3.13
N VAL A 74 -3.67 -0.14 -2.48
CA VAL A 74 -4.14 0.63 -1.33
C VAL A 74 -4.43 2.06 -1.74
N VAL A 75 -5.66 2.51 -1.53
CA VAL A 75 -6.07 3.91 -1.69
C VAL A 75 -6.04 4.59 -0.32
N PRO A 76 -5.09 5.54 -0.07
CA PRO A 76 -5.02 6.23 1.21
C PRO A 76 -6.29 7.04 1.49
N LYS A 77 -6.76 6.99 2.74
CA LYS A 77 -7.84 7.83 3.27
C LYS A 77 -7.34 8.75 4.37
N THR A 78 -6.37 8.30 5.16
CA THR A 78 -5.73 9.09 6.19
C THR A 78 -4.22 8.97 6.04
N VAL A 79 -3.53 10.10 6.08
CA VAL A 79 -2.06 10.14 6.10
C VAL A 79 -1.63 10.97 7.28
N ARG A 80 -0.68 10.40 8.05
CA ARG A 80 0.02 11.10 9.11
C ARG A 80 1.51 11.12 8.78
N ALA A 81 2.14 12.28 8.88
CA ALA A 81 3.57 12.43 8.73
C ALA A 81 4.11 13.38 9.81
N TRP A 82 5.26 13.05 10.40
CA TRP A 82 5.94 13.93 11.36
C TRP A 82 7.41 13.55 11.54
N ARG A 83 8.21 14.54 11.91
CA ARG A 83 9.60 14.40 12.36
C ARG A 83 9.74 14.78 13.82
N GLY A 84 9.91 13.77 14.67
CA GLY A 84 10.09 13.96 16.11
C GLY A 84 8.91 14.62 16.83
N GLU A 85 9.13 15.04 18.08
CA GLU A 85 8.09 15.61 18.95
C GLU A 85 7.45 16.91 18.41
N PRO A 86 8.20 17.89 17.87
CA PRO A 86 7.63 19.19 17.49
C PRO A 86 6.51 19.09 16.45
N GLU A 87 6.58 18.09 15.57
CA GLU A 87 5.61 17.88 14.49
C GLU A 87 4.45 16.94 14.89
N LEU A 88 4.40 16.44 16.12
CA LEU A 88 3.29 15.60 16.58
C LEU A 88 1.95 16.34 16.46
N ARG A 89 1.91 17.63 16.78
CA ARG A 89 0.76 18.49 16.50
C ARG A 89 0.79 18.88 15.04
N GLY A 90 -0.32 18.67 14.32
CA GLY A 90 -0.39 18.94 12.88
C GLY A 90 0.01 17.75 12.00
N ARG A 91 0.47 16.63 12.57
CA ARG A 91 0.89 15.44 11.81
C ARG A 91 -0.16 14.85 10.86
N LEU A 92 -1.45 15.15 11.03
CA LEU A 92 -2.49 14.68 10.12
C LEU A 92 -2.50 15.60 8.90
N ILE A 93 -2.08 15.07 7.76
CA ILE A 93 -1.94 15.84 6.51
C ILE A 93 -2.93 15.40 5.42
N MET A 94 -3.65 14.29 5.63
CA MET A 94 -4.78 13.89 4.80
C MET A 94 -5.90 13.32 5.67
N ARG A 95 -7.15 13.70 5.36
CA ARG A 95 -8.37 13.17 5.98
C ARG A 95 -9.40 12.84 4.91
N ASP A 96 -10.05 11.69 5.03
CA ASP A 96 -11.09 11.20 4.11
C ASP A 96 -10.68 11.21 2.63
N GLY A 97 -9.39 11.01 2.35
CA GLY A 97 -8.79 11.03 1.01
C GLY A 97 -8.50 12.44 0.48
N THR A 98 -8.70 13.48 1.28
CA THR A 98 -8.43 14.88 0.92
C THR A 98 -7.20 15.39 1.68
N TRP A 99 -6.25 15.97 0.96
CA TRP A 99 -5.09 16.62 1.57
C TRP A 99 -5.54 17.85 2.35
N LEU A 100 -4.97 18.03 3.54
CA LEU A 100 -5.21 19.19 4.39
C LEU A 100 -4.18 20.27 4.05
N GLU A 101 -4.61 21.53 4.04
CA GLU A 101 -3.75 22.71 3.90
C GLU A 101 -2.98 23.01 5.19
#